data_AF-A0A1M7CAS2-F1
#
_entry.id   AF-A0A1M7CAS2-F1
#
_cell.length_a   1.000
_cell.length_b   1.000
_cell.length_c   1.000
_cell.angle_alpha   90.00
_cell.angle_beta   90.00
_cell.angle_gamma   90.00
#
_symmetry.space_group_name_H-M   'P 1'
#
loop_
_entity.id
_entity.type
_entity.pdbx_description
1 polymer ?
#
loop_
_entity_poly.entity_id
_entity_poly.type
_entity_poly.pdbx_seq_one_letter_code
_entity_poly.pdbx_strand_id
1 'polypeptide(L)'
;MTRSRPSLFSLVLSLPLLIWQLAFFAFPLLFLIAISFWSVRNFQMTPDLNFGNWERILTRGTFWDAYARSAMLATASAVLTVAFAAISFAYKERGK
;
A
#
# COMPACT_ATOMS: atom_id res chain seq x y z
N MET A 1 19.15 10.89 24.51
CA MET A 1 19.34 10.19 23.22
C MET A 1 20.03 11.13 22.24
N THR A 2 21.33 10.97 22.00
CA THR A 2 22.05 11.76 20.98
C THR A 2 21.78 11.14 19.61
N ARG A 3 21.20 11.92 18.69
CA ARG A 3 20.90 11.48 17.32
C ARG A 3 22.22 11.40 16.55
N SER A 4 22.83 10.22 16.48
CA SER A 4 24.02 9.99 15.67
C SER A 4 23.72 10.27 14.20
N ARG A 5 24.51 11.14 13.57
CA ARG A 5 24.44 11.38 12.13
C ARG A 5 24.86 10.10 11.40
N PRO A 6 24.17 9.68 10.33
CA PRO A 6 24.57 8.51 9.56
C PRO A 6 26.00 8.74 9.03
N SER A 7 26.89 7.80 9.31
CA SER A 7 28.25 7.85 8.78
C SER A 7 28.24 7.55 7.28
N LEU A 8 29.23 8.06 6.53
CA LEU A 8 29.36 7.76 5.11
C LEU A 8 29.40 6.24 4.85
N PHE A 9 30.06 5.49 5.73
CA PHE A 9 30.09 4.03 5.68
C PHE A 9 28.68 3.39 5.78
N SER A 10 27.86 3.85 6.72
CA SER A 10 26.48 3.36 6.90
C SER A 10 25.59 3.73 5.71
N LEU A 11 25.76 4.93 5.14
CA LEU A 11 25.09 5.36 3.91
C LEU A 11 25.49 4.50 2.72
N VAL A 12 26.78 4.28 2.49
CA VAL A 12 27.25 3.44 1.37
C VAL A 12 26.73 2.01 1.46
N LEU A 13 26.59 1.45 2.67
CA LEU A 13 26.07 0.09 2.85
C LEU A 13 24.54 0.00 2.68
N SER A 14 23.81 1.05 3.06
CA SER A 14 22.33 1.06 3.02
C SER A 14 21.74 1.62 1.73
N LEU A 15 22.43 2.54 1.06
CA LEU A 15 21.98 3.16 -0.19
C LEU A 15 21.67 2.14 -1.29
N PRO A 16 22.47 1.08 -1.52
CA PRO A 16 22.13 0.07 -2.53
C PRO A 16 20.78 -0.58 -2.26
N LEU A 17 20.51 -0.97 -1.00
CA LEU A 17 19.21 -1.54 -0.63
C LEU A 17 18.06 -0.56 -0.86
N LEU A 18 18.24 0.72 -0.51
CA LEU A 18 17.23 1.75 -0.73
C LEU A 18 16.99 2.00 -2.23
N ILE A 19 18.06 2.12 -3.02
CA ILE A 19 17.98 2.29 -4.48
C ILE A 19 17.23 1.12 -5.08
N TRP A 20 17.55 -0.12 -4.67
CA TRP A 20 16.85 -1.30 -5.15
C TRP A 20 15.37 -1.32 -4.76
N GLN A 21 15.02 -0.95 -3.53
CA GLN A 21 13.62 -0.82 -3.12
C GLN A 21 12.87 0.19 -3.99
N LEU A 22 13.43 1.37 -4.24
CA LEU A 22 12.78 2.37 -5.08
C LEU A 22 12.67 1.89 -6.54
N ALA A 23 13.73 1.29 -7.08
CA ALA A 23 13.76 0.80 -8.46
C ALA A 23 12.77 -0.34 -8.71
N PHE A 24 12.54 -1.23 -7.74
CA PHE A 24 11.67 -2.39 -7.93
C PHE A 24 10.27 -2.28 -7.33
N PHE A 25 10.06 -1.41 -6.34
CA PHE A 25 8.72 -1.19 -5.77
C PHE A 25 8.14 0.15 -6.22
N ALA A 26 8.87 1.26 -6.03
CA ALA A 26 8.31 2.59 -6.31
C ALA A 26 8.14 2.84 -7.81
N PHE A 27 9.11 2.44 -8.64
CA PHE A 27 9.03 2.62 -10.09
C PHE A 27 7.83 1.90 -10.72
N PRO A 28 7.55 0.61 -10.47
CA PRO A 28 6.34 -0.03 -10.98
C PRO A 28 5.04 0.61 -10.49
N LEU A 29 4.97 1.08 -9.24
CA LEU A 29 3.79 1.77 -8.74
C LEU A 29 3.53 3.10 -9.47
N LEU A 30 4.59 3.90 -9.67
CA LEU A 30 4.50 5.13 -10.45
C LEU A 30 4.11 4.85 -11.91
N PHE A 31 4.63 3.76 -12.48
CA PHE A 31 4.27 3.32 -13.82
C PHE A 31 2.79 2.95 -13.91
N LEU A 32 2.24 2.22 -12.92
CA LEU A 32 0.80 1.91 -12.85
C LEU A 32 -0.06 3.18 -12.78
N ILE A 33 0.38 4.17 -12.01
CA ILE A 33 -0.31 5.47 -11.96
C ILE A 33 -0.26 6.16 -13.33
N ALA A 34 0.90 6.16 -14.00
CA ALA A 34 1.04 6.78 -15.32
C ALA A 34 0.12 6.15 -16.37
N ILE A 35 0.10 4.81 -16.48
CA ILE A 35 -0.77 4.12 -17.44
C ILE A 35 -2.26 4.24 -17.10
N SER A 36 -2.62 4.54 -15.84
CA SER A 36 -4.03 4.75 -15.45
C SER A 36 -4.65 5.95 -16.17
N PHE A 37 -3.82 6.91 -16.61
CA PHE A 37 -4.24 8.06 -17.40
C PHE A 37 -4.33 7.77 -18.89
N TRP A 38 -3.74 6.69 -19.39
CA TRP A 38 -3.74 6.37 -20.82
C TRP A 38 -5.11 5.81 -21.26
N SER A 39 -5.44 6.01 -22.54
CA SER A 39 -6.65 5.48 -23.15
C SER A 39 -6.34 4.33 -24.10
N VAL A 40 -7.26 3.36 -24.13
CA VAL A 40 -7.22 2.27 -25.11
C VAL A 40 -8.09 2.67 -26.30
N ARG A 41 -7.48 2.81 -27.47
CA ARG A 41 -8.16 3.15 -28.73
C ARG A 41 -7.76 2.12 -29.77
N ASN A 42 -8.73 1.52 -30.45
CA ASN A 42 -8.47 0.49 -31.47
C ASN A 42 -7.53 -0.63 -30.96
N PHE A 43 -7.72 -1.07 -29.69
CA PHE A 43 -6.89 -2.06 -29.00
C PHE A 43 -5.42 -1.67 -28.78
N GLN A 44 -5.05 -0.41 -28.98
CA GLN A 44 -3.72 0.12 -28.68
C GLN A 44 -3.77 1.04 -27.46
N MET A 45 -2.79 0.91 -26.57
CA MET A 45 -2.57 1.88 -25.51
C MET A 45 -1.97 3.13 -26.10
N THR A 46 -2.72 4.23 -26.04
CA THR A 46 -2.28 5.53 -26.51
C THR A 46 -1.97 6.41 -25.31
N PRO A 47 -0.73 6.93 -25.18
CA PRO A 47 -0.41 7.86 -24.12
C PRO A 47 -1.24 9.15 -24.25
N ASP A 48 -2.16 9.36 -23.32
CA ASP A 48 -2.89 10.61 -23.10
C ASP A 48 -3.05 10.88 -21.60
N LEU A 49 -3.42 12.12 -21.23
CA LEU A 49 -3.75 12.49 -19.85
C LEU A 49 -5.26 12.50 -19.66
N ASN A 50 -5.86 11.31 -19.56
CA ASN A 50 -7.30 11.13 -19.50
C ASN A 50 -7.82 10.91 -18.06
N PHE A 51 -8.56 11.88 -17.52
CA PHE A 51 -9.20 11.78 -16.21
C PHE A 51 -10.52 10.99 -16.21
N GLY A 52 -11.09 10.68 -17.37
CA GLY A 52 -12.34 9.95 -17.49
C GLY A 52 -12.27 8.51 -16.95
N ASN A 53 -11.09 7.90 -16.91
CA ASN A 53 -10.88 6.60 -16.25
C ASN A 53 -11.14 6.69 -14.74
N TRP A 54 -10.67 7.77 -14.10
CA TRP A 54 -10.87 8.02 -12.68
C TRP A 54 -12.33 8.34 -12.37
N GLU A 55 -12.95 9.23 -13.14
CA GLU A 55 -14.37 9.55 -13.01
C GLU A 55 -15.23 8.28 -13.13
N ARG A 56 -14.95 7.44 -14.13
CA ARG A 56 -15.68 6.18 -14.35
C ARG A 56 -15.59 5.24 -13.15
N ILE A 57 -14.43 5.11 -12.50
CA ILE A 57 -14.28 4.20 -11.35
C ILE A 57 -14.86 4.82 -10.09
N LEU A 58 -14.58 6.10 -9.83
CA LEU A 58 -15.01 6.79 -8.61
C LEU A 58 -16.51 7.04 -8.57
N THR A 59 -17.22 7.02 -9.70
CA THR A 59 -18.69 7.14 -9.74
C THR A 59 -19.42 5.78 -9.73
N ARG A 60 -18.71 4.65 -9.81
CA ARG A 60 -19.35 3.32 -9.79
C ARG A 60 -19.72 2.92 -8.36
N GLY A 61 -21.01 2.69 -8.11
CA GLY A 61 -21.49 2.17 -6.81
C GLY A 61 -20.83 0.85 -6.42
N THR A 62 -20.69 -0.09 -7.37
CA THR A 62 -20.06 -1.39 -7.12
C THR A 62 -18.60 -1.30 -6.66
N PHE A 63 -17.87 -0.27 -7.08
CA PHE A 63 -16.52 -0.01 -6.60
C PHE A 63 -16.54 0.33 -5.11
N TRP A 64 -17.42 1.25 -4.68
CA TRP A 64 -17.56 1.65 -3.29
C TRP A 64 -18.12 0.55 -2.41
N ASP A 65 -19.08 -0.24 -2.89
CA ASP A 65 -19.63 -1.38 -2.15
C ASP A 65 -18.54 -2.42 -1.84
N ALA A 66 -17.74 -2.78 -2.85
CA ALA A 66 -16.63 -3.70 -2.69
C ALA A 66 -15.53 -3.13 -1.79
N TYR A 67 -15.22 -1.84 -1.93
CA TYR A 67 -14.22 -1.16 -1.11
C TYR A 67 -14.64 -1.10 0.36
N ALA A 68 -15.89 -0.69 0.65
CA ALA A 68 -16.44 -0.63 1.99
C ALA A 68 -16.49 -2.01 2.64
N ARG A 69 -16.94 -3.04 1.91
CA ARG A 69 -16.96 -4.42 2.41
C ARG A 69 -15.56 -4.90 2.77
N SER A 70 -14.58 -4.64 1.91
CA SER A 70 -13.18 -5.03 2.15
C SER A 70 -12.61 -4.32 3.37
N ALA A 71 -12.88 -3.03 3.54
CA ALA A 71 -12.46 -2.26 4.71
C ALA A 71 -13.11 -2.79 5.99
N MET A 72 -14.41 -3.05 5.99
CA MET A 72 -15.12 -3.63 7.14
C MET A 72 -14.52 -4.97 7.56
N LEU A 73 -14.26 -5.87 6.60
CA LEU A 73 -13.67 -7.18 6.87
C LEU A 73 -12.25 -7.06 7.41
N ALA A 74 -11.43 -6.18 6.83
CA ALA A 74 -10.07 -5.94 7.31
C ALA A 74 -10.05 -5.39 8.74
N THR A 75 -10.89 -4.39 9.03
CA THR A 75 -11.01 -3.81 10.36
C THR A 75 -11.53 -4.82 11.38
N ALA A 76 -12.59 -5.57 11.06
CA ALA A 76 -13.12 -6.60 11.94
C ALA A 76 -12.07 -7.67 12.25
N SER A 77 -11.33 -8.13 11.22
CA SER A 77 -10.26 -9.10 11.38
C SER A 77 -9.12 -8.58 12.27
N ALA A 78 -8.72 -7.31 12.07
CA ALA A 78 -7.70 -6.68 12.90
C ALA A 78 -8.13 -6.57 14.37
N VAL A 79 -9.36 -6.11 14.63
CA VAL A 79 -9.93 -5.99 15.98
C VAL A 79 -9.97 -7.35 16.68
N LEU A 80 -10.48 -8.38 16.00
CA LEU A 80 -10.55 -9.73 16.57
C LEU A 80 -9.15 -10.28 16.87
N THR A 81 -8.19 -10.08 15.95
CA THR A 81 -6.80 -10.51 16.14
C THR A 81 -6.19 -9.87 17.39
N VAL A 82 -6.36 -8.55 17.55
CA VAL A 82 -5.86 -7.82 18.73
C VAL A 82 -6.56 -8.28 20.00
N ALA A 83 -7.89 -8.47 19.96
CA ALA A 83 -8.65 -8.94 21.11
C ALA A 83 -8.17 -10.32 21.58
N PHE A 84 -7.98 -11.26 20.66
CA PHE A 84 -7.45 -12.59 20.99
C PHE A 84 -6.02 -12.55 21.53
N ALA A 85 -5.16 -11.71 20.96
CA ALA A 85 -3.79 -11.52 21.47
C ALA A 85 -3.79 -10.95 22.90
N ALA A 86 -4.61 -9.94 23.17
CA ALA A 86 -4.74 -9.33 24.49
C ALA A 86 -5.29 -10.30 25.53
N ILE A 87 -6.32 -11.09 25.18
CA ILE A 87 -6.87 -12.13 26.06
C ILE A 87 -5.81 -13.19 26.35
N SER A 88 -5.12 -13.70 25.34
CA SER A 88 -4.05 -14.70 25.49
C SER A 88 -2.94 -14.21 26.43
N PHE A 89 -2.50 -12.97 26.26
CA PHE A 89 -1.53 -12.34 27.14
C PHE A 89 -2.03 -12.26 28.60
N ALA A 90 -3.26 -11.80 28.82
CA ALA A 90 -3.87 -11.70 30.15
C ALA A 90 -4.13 -13.07 30.81
N TYR A 91 -4.32 -14.14 30.02
CA TYR A 91 -4.36 -15.51 30.54
C TYR A 91 -2.97 -15.95 31.01
N LYS A 92 -1.93 -15.76 30.17
CA LYS A 92 -0.55 -16.12 30.48
C LYS A 92 -0.02 -15.41 31.72
N GLU A 93 -0.28 -14.10 31.88
CA GLU A 93 0.16 -13.34 33.06
C GLU A 93 -0.51 -13.79 34.36
N ARG A 94 -1.70 -14.39 34.29
CA ARG A 94 -2.42 -14.91 35.47
C ARG A 94 -1.90 -16.28 35.95
N GLY A 95 -0.83 -16.82 35.35
CA GLY A 95 -0.16 -18.03 35.83
C GLY A 95 -1.01 -19.32 35.67
N LYS A 96 -1.97 -19.32 34.75
CA LYS A 96 -2.73 -20.50 34.32
C LYS A 96 -2.39 -20.85 32.89
#